data_AF-A0A7K5TVE0-F1
#
_entry.id   AF-A0A7K5TVE0-F1
#
_cell.length_a   1.000
_cell.length_b   1.000
_cell.length_c   1.000
_cell.angle_alpha   90.00
_cell.angle_beta   90.00
_cell.angle_gamma   90.00
#
_symmetry.space_group_name_H-M   'P 1'
#
loop_
_entity.id
_entity.type
_entity.pdbx_description
1 polymer ?
#
loop_
_entity_poly.entity_id
_entity_poly.type
_entity_poly.pdbx_seq_one_letter_code
_entity_poly.pdbx_strand_id
1 'polypeptide(L)'
;DPQDGESGHPCPAGHYCPEGAAVPLQCPPGTWASMVGRRSLQECQPCPGGYFCNGSGQGAPSGQCSPGYYCATGAQSPTPTDGLSGAPCPLSHFCPPGSRAPTPCPPGSHLPHTHGEQCQPCPGGQYCVSGEEPAPCPQGE
;
A
#
# COMPACT_ATOMS: atom_id res chain seq x y z
N ASP A 1 30.04 -30.50 -17.53
CA ASP A 1 29.02 -29.59 -16.97
C ASP A 1 28.94 -29.83 -15.47
N PRO A 2 29.61 -28.99 -14.67
CA PRO A 2 29.41 -28.97 -13.23
C PRO A 2 28.77 -27.64 -12.80
N GLN A 3 27.72 -27.77 -12.00
CA GLN A 3 27.00 -26.69 -11.34
C GLN A 3 27.86 -26.12 -10.21
N ASP A 4 28.42 -24.93 -10.39
CA ASP A 4 29.02 -24.17 -9.29
C ASP A 4 27.92 -23.43 -8.52
N GLY A 5 27.20 -24.23 -7.73
CA GLY A 5 26.20 -23.86 -6.74
C GLY A 5 26.42 -24.66 -5.47
N GLU A 6 27.62 -24.54 -4.88
CA GLU A 6 28.02 -25.26 -3.65
C GLU A 6 27.34 -24.69 -2.40
N SER A 7 26.03 -24.91 -2.35
CA SER A 7 25.31 -25.31 -1.14
C SER A 7 24.04 -26.12 -1.47
N GLY A 8 23.62 -26.22 -2.74
CA GLY A 8 22.40 -26.98 -3.12
C GLY A 8 21.11 -26.47 -2.49
N HIS A 9 21.14 -25.35 -1.77
CA HIS A 9 20.01 -24.81 -1.04
C HIS A 9 19.28 -23.76 -1.89
N PRO A 10 17.94 -23.77 -1.91
CA PRO A 10 17.17 -22.78 -2.65
C PRO A 10 17.39 -21.40 -2.04
N CYS A 11 17.46 -20.36 -2.89
CA CYS A 11 17.63 -18.98 -2.44
C CYS A 11 16.59 -18.63 -1.38
N PRO A 12 16.95 -18.09 -0.20
CA PRO A 12 16.01 -17.91 0.90
C PRO A 12 14.93 -16.88 0.55
N ALA A 13 13.80 -16.95 1.26
CA ALA A 13 12.76 -15.93 1.19
C ALA A 13 13.35 -14.54 1.50
N GLY A 14 12.78 -13.51 0.89
CA GLY A 14 13.27 -12.13 0.95
C GLY A 14 14.52 -11.86 0.12
N HIS A 15 15.10 -12.87 -0.53
CA HIS A 15 16.35 -12.75 -1.28
C HIS A 15 16.19 -13.24 -2.72
N TYR A 16 17.16 -12.90 -3.56
CA TYR A 16 17.35 -13.43 -4.91
C TYR A 16 18.83 -13.78 -5.13
N CYS A 17 19.07 -14.81 -5.93
CA CYS A 17 20.39 -15.40 -6.14
C CYS A 17 20.67 -15.49 -7.64
N PRO A 18 21.27 -14.45 -8.26
CA PRO A 18 21.64 -14.49 -9.66
C PRO A 18 22.75 -15.52 -9.91
N GLU A 19 22.88 -15.95 -11.15
CA GLU A 19 23.89 -16.93 -11.53
C GLU A 19 25.30 -16.44 -11.16
N GLY A 20 26.08 -17.31 -10.49
CA GLY A 20 27.41 -16.97 -9.98
C GLY A 20 27.43 -16.11 -8.70
N ALA A 21 26.28 -15.81 -8.08
CA ALA A 21 26.26 -15.11 -6.81
C ALA A 21 26.83 -15.97 -5.67
N ALA A 22 27.88 -15.47 -5.01
CA ALA A 22 28.48 -16.15 -3.87
C ALA A 22 27.58 -16.16 -2.62
N VAL A 23 26.66 -15.20 -2.51
CA VAL A 23 25.72 -15.06 -1.39
C VAL A 23 24.35 -14.57 -1.88
N PRO A 24 23.24 -14.90 -1.19
CA PRO A 24 21.93 -14.35 -1.51
C PRO A 24 21.89 -12.82 -1.40
N LEU A 25 21.29 -12.16 -2.40
CA LEU A 25 21.09 -10.72 -2.43
C LEU A 25 19.70 -10.37 -1.91
N GLN A 26 19.59 -9.34 -1.09
CA GLN A 26 18.31 -8.94 -0.48
C GLN A 26 17.39 -8.24 -1.49
N CYS A 27 16.10 -8.58 -1.46
CA CYS A 27 15.08 -7.74 -2.09
C CYS A 27 15.08 -6.35 -1.44
N PRO A 28 15.06 -5.25 -2.21
CA PRO A 28 15.14 -3.89 -1.67
C PRO A 28 13.84 -3.45 -0.97
N PRO A 29 13.88 -2.36 -0.17
CA PRO A 29 12.68 -1.73 0.38
C PRO A 29 11.62 -1.43 -0.70
N GLY A 30 10.36 -1.54 -0.31
CA GLY A 30 9.22 -1.47 -1.25
C GLY A 30 8.97 -2.79 -1.98
N THR A 31 9.79 -3.82 -1.75
CA THR A 31 9.60 -5.17 -2.29
C THR A 31 9.75 -6.25 -1.22
N TRP A 32 9.30 -7.46 -1.53
CA TRP A 32 9.35 -8.64 -0.66
C TRP A 32 9.38 -9.92 -1.50
N ALA A 33 9.76 -11.04 -0.90
CA ALA A 33 9.70 -12.34 -1.57
C ALA A 33 9.31 -13.46 -0.59
N SER A 34 8.09 -13.97 -0.68
CA SER A 34 7.62 -15.09 0.16
C SER A 34 8.27 -16.43 -0.18
N MET A 35 8.51 -16.67 -1.48
CA MET A 35 8.99 -17.95 -1.97
C MET A 35 10.51 -17.98 -2.04
N VAL A 36 11.05 -19.16 -1.77
CA VAL A 36 12.46 -19.49 -2.00
C VAL A 36 12.75 -19.66 -3.50
N GLY A 37 14.03 -19.66 -3.87
CA GLY A 37 14.49 -20.01 -5.22
C GLY A 37 14.45 -18.85 -6.24
N ARG A 38 14.32 -17.60 -5.78
CA ARG A 38 14.37 -16.42 -6.64
C ARG A 38 15.76 -16.25 -7.25
N ARG A 39 15.82 -15.96 -8.55
CA ARG A 39 17.08 -15.86 -9.29
C ARG A 39 17.42 -14.43 -9.69
N SER A 40 16.45 -13.53 -9.74
CA SER A 40 16.73 -12.13 -10.06
C SER A 40 15.91 -11.15 -9.23
N LEU A 41 16.38 -9.89 -9.23
CA LEU A 41 15.71 -8.76 -8.58
C LEU A 41 14.27 -8.57 -9.10
N GLN A 42 14.01 -8.87 -10.38
CA GLN A 42 12.67 -8.73 -10.97
C GLN A 42 11.65 -9.70 -10.36
N GLU A 43 12.11 -10.75 -9.70
CA GLU A 43 11.23 -11.68 -9.02
C GLU A 43 10.88 -11.25 -7.58
N CYS A 44 11.53 -10.20 -7.06
CA CYS A 44 11.09 -9.52 -5.84
C CYS A 44 9.75 -8.85 -6.13
N GLN A 45 8.73 -9.21 -5.37
CA GLN A 45 7.38 -8.70 -5.56
C GLN A 45 7.26 -7.31 -4.96
N PRO A 46 6.61 -6.35 -5.64
CA PRO A 46 6.34 -5.06 -5.02
C PRO A 46 5.46 -5.26 -3.78
N CYS A 47 5.59 -4.35 -2.81
CA CYS A 47 4.75 -4.39 -1.63
C CYS A 47 3.27 -4.32 -2.05
N PRO A 48 2.41 -5.22 -1.55
CA PRO A 48 1.03 -5.26 -1.98
C PRO A 48 0.29 -4.02 -1.51
N GLY A 49 -0.71 -3.60 -2.28
CA GLY A 49 -1.55 -2.46 -1.89
C GLY A 49 -2.19 -2.69 -0.51
N GLY A 50 -2.26 -1.62 0.27
CA GLY A 50 -2.66 -1.66 1.68
C GLY A 50 -1.53 -2.01 2.66
N TYR A 51 -0.34 -2.37 2.17
CA TYR A 51 0.81 -2.72 3.01
C TYR A 51 2.05 -1.92 2.64
N PHE A 52 3.01 -1.87 3.56
CA PHE A 52 4.32 -1.29 3.34
C PHE A 52 5.46 -2.27 3.67
N CYS A 53 6.60 -2.05 3.03
CA CYS A 53 7.79 -2.89 3.09
C CYS A 53 9.00 -1.98 3.36
N ASN A 54 9.35 -1.75 4.63
CA ASN A 54 10.37 -0.77 5.02
C ASN A 54 11.82 -1.29 4.99
N GLY A 55 12.02 -2.59 5.16
CA GLY A 55 13.33 -3.24 5.19
C GLY A 55 13.71 -3.90 3.86
N SER A 56 14.98 -4.23 3.73
CA SER A 56 15.47 -5.17 2.73
C SER A 56 15.35 -6.61 3.22
N GLY A 57 15.36 -7.59 2.32
CA GLY A 57 15.45 -9.00 2.72
C GLY A 57 14.14 -9.57 3.27
N GLN A 58 12.99 -8.95 3.00
CA GLN A 58 11.74 -9.28 3.67
C GLN A 58 10.99 -10.45 3.01
N GLY A 59 10.68 -11.48 3.82
CA GLY A 59 9.85 -12.62 3.42
C GLY A 59 8.34 -12.34 3.43
N ALA A 60 7.92 -11.23 4.03
CA ALA A 60 6.54 -10.79 4.13
C ALA A 60 6.50 -9.25 4.22
N PRO A 61 5.37 -8.59 3.91
CA PRO A 61 5.21 -7.15 4.14
C PRO A 61 5.43 -6.78 5.62
N SER A 62 5.94 -5.58 5.89
CA SER A 62 6.24 -5.10 7.24
C SER A 62 4.99 -4.86 8.07
N GLY A 63 3.90 -4.45 7.42
CA GLY A 63 2.63 -4.17 8.08
C GLY A 63 1.63 -3.48 7.15
N GLN A 64 0.44 -3.23 7.69
CA GLN A 64 -0.60 -2.47 7.02
C GLN A 64 -0.25 -0.97 6.99
N CYS A 65 -0.73 -0.27 5.98
CA CYS A 65 -0.63 1.18 5.96
C CYS A 65 -1.50 1.83 7.02
N SER A 66 -1.01 2.95 7.54
CA SER A 66 -1.67 3.68 8.62
C SER A 66 -3.03 4.20 8.16
N PRO A 67 -4.02 4.27 9.06
CA PRO A 67 -5.26 4.94 8.74
C PRO A 67 -5.00 6.41 8.37
N GLY A 68 -5.88 6.96 7.53
CA GLY A 68 -5.69 8.29 6.93
C GLY A 68 -4.70 8.31 5.76
N TYR A 69 -4.13 7.17 5.37
CA TYR A 69 -3.29 6.99 4.20
C TYR A 69 -3.75 5.78 3.39
N TYR A 70 -3.40 5.76 2.11
CA TYR A 70 -3.54 4.56 1.29
C TYR A 70 -2.20 4.20 0.64
N CYS A 71 -1.96 2.91 0.45
CA CYS A 71 -0.80 2.39 -0.24
C CYS A 71 -1.23 1.66 -1.50
N ALA A 72 -0.89 2.19 -2.68
CA ALA A 72 -1.27 1.61 -3.96
C ALA A 72 -0.47 0.33 -4.23
N THR A 73 0.86 0.44 -4.26
CA THR A 73 1.82 -0.67 -4.34
C THR A 73 3.24 -0.15 -4.11
N GLY A 74 4.16 -1.00 -3.65
CA GLY A 74 5.57 -0.64 -3.50
C GLY A 74 5.87 0.34 -2.37
N ALA A 75 4.93 0.56 -1.45
CA ALA A 75 5.11 1.49 -0.34
C ALA A 75 6.25 1.04 0.59
N GLN A 76 7.11 1.98 0.94
CA GLN A 76 8.22 1.76 1.88
C GLN A 76 7.89 2.21 3.31
N SER A 77 6.82 3.01 3.45
CA SER A 77 6.35 3.60 4.70
C SER A 77 4.86 3.34 4.84
N PRO A 78 4.33 3.21 6.08
CA PRO A 78 2.89 3.14 6.31
C PRO A 78 2.15 4.45 5.98
N THR A 79 2.87 5.56 5.85
CA THR A 79 2.32 6.90 5.55
C THR A 79 3.00 7.49 4.30
N PRO A 80 2.81 6.89 3.11
CA PRO A 80 3.44 7.37 1.88
C PRO A 80 2.89 8.75 1.48
N THR A 81 3.76 9.59 0.92
CA THR A 81 3.44 10.96 0.47
C THR A 81 3.96 11.28 -0.93
N ASP A 82 4.50 10.27 -1.62
CA ASP A 82 5.11 10.42 -2.94
C ASP A 82 4.09 10.47 -4.09
N GLY A 83 2.82 10.11 -3.84
CA GLY A 83 1.78 10.02 -4.85
C GLY A 83 1.94 8.86 -5.84
N LEU A 84 2.99 8.03 -5.67
CA LEU A 84 3.33 6.91 -6.54
C LEU A 84 3.03 5.59 -5.82
N SER A 85 3.61 5.42 -4.63
CA SER A 85 3.41 4.24 -3.80
C SER A 85 2.20 4.38 -2.88
N GLY A 86 1.76 5.62 -2.68
CA GLY A 86 0.55 5.98 -1.97
C GLY A 86 0.52 7.47 -1.64
N ALA A 87 -0.51 7.90 -0.91
CA ALA A 87 -0.64 9.29 -0.49
C ALA A 87 -1.52 9.40 0.76
N PRO A 88 -1.56 10.58 1.40
CA PRO A 88 -2.63 10.94 2.31
C PRO A 88 -4.01 10.71 1.70
N CYS A 89 -4.98 10.31 2.54
CA CYS A 89 -6.35 10.15 2.10
C CYS A 89 -6.91 11.53 1.64
N PRO A 90 -7.45 11.63 0.42
CA PRO A 90 -8.00 12.89 -0.09
C PRO A 90 -9.32 13.26 0.58
N LEU A 91 -9.77 14.49 0.33
CA LEU A 91 -11.10 14.97 0.72
C LEU A 91 -12.20 14.05 0.17
N SER A 92 -13.35 14.04 0.84
CA SER A 92 -14.54 13.26 0.46
C SER A 92 -14.33 11.74 0.43
N HIS A 93 -13.19 11.24 0.91
CA HIS A 93 -12.83 9.83 0.99
C HIS A 93 -12.34 9.48 2.38
N PHE A 94 -12.42 8.20 2.73
CA PHE A 94 -11.87 7.67 3.97
C PHE A 94 -10.95 6.48 3.69
N CYS A 95 -9.95 6.33 4.55
CA CYS A 95 -8.90 5.32 4.45
C CYS A 95 -8.71 4.65 5.81
N PRO A 96 -9.43 3.54 6.12
CA PRO A 96 -9.15 2.72 7.30
C PRO A 96 -7.76 2.06 7.21
N PRO A 97 -7.26 1.41 8.29
CA PRO A 97 -5.99 0.70 8.27
C PRO A 97 -5.92 -0.31 7.12
N GLY A 98 -4.81 -0.33 6.41
CA GLY A 98 -4.62 -1.24 5.27
C GLY A 98 -5.32 -0.83 3.97
N SER A 99 -5.69 0.44 3.83
CA SER A 99 -6.31 0.94 2.59
C SER A 99 -5.36 0.88 1.40
N ARG A 100 -5.80 0.23 0.31
CA ARG A 100 -5.06 0.19 -0.95
C ARG A 100 -5.38 1.34 -1.91
N ALA A 101 -6.50 1.99 -1.68
CA ALA A 101 -6.99 3.17 -2.40
C ALA A 101 -7.96 3.93 -1.49
N PRO A 102 -8.18 5.24 -1.73
CA PRO A 102 -9.23 5.99 -1.04
C PRO A 102 -10.62 5.42 -1.35
N THR A 103 -11.48 5.31 -0.34
CA THR A 103 -12.89 4.93 -0.52
C THR A 103 -13.76 6.17 -0.42
N PRO A 104 -14.64 6.48 -1.39
CA PRO A 104 -15.50 7.65 -1.30
C PRO A 104 -16.46 7.54 -0.12
N CYS A 105 -16.76 8.67 0.51
CA CYS A 105 -17.77 8.69 1.57
C CYS A 105 -19.15 8.32 1.01
N PRO A 106 -19.89 7.40 1.67
CA PRO A 106 -21.22 7.03 1.22
C PRO A 106 -22.20 8.21 1.31
N PRO A 107 -23.31 8.18 0.55
CA PRO A 107 -24.35 9.21 0.63
C PRO A 107 -24.83 9.45 2.07
N GLY A 108 -25.07 10.71 2.42
CA GLY A 108 -25.40 11.09 3.80
C GLY A 108 -24.20 11.23 4.74
N SER A 109 -22.98 11.08 4.21
CA SER A 109 -21.74 11.35 4.94
C SER A 109 -20.77 12.18 4.11
N HIS A 110 -19.83 12.84 4.78
CA HIS A 110 -18.82 13.68 4.16
C HIS A 110 -17.50 13.62 4.92
N LEU A 111 -16.45 14.13 4.29
CA LEU A 111 -15.17 14.36 4.95
C LEU A 111 -14.49 15.64 4.42
N PRO A 112 -14.53 16.75 5.18
CA PRO A 112 -14.06 18.05 4.74
C PRO A 112 -12.55 18.29 5.00
N HIS A 113 -11.79 17.25 5.31
CA HIS A 113 -10.33 17.33 5.52
C HIS A 113 -9.61 16.14 4.88
N THR A 114 -8.31 16.27 4.66
CA THR A 114 -7.46 15.13 4.24
C THR A 114 -7.18 14.20 5.43
N HIS A 115 -6.56 13.06 5.18
CA HIS A 115 -6.21 12.07 6.21
C HIS A 115 -7.41 11.46 6.94
N GLY A 116 -8.57 11.40 6.31
CA GLY A 116 -9.74 10.78 6.93
C GLY A 116 -9.62 9.29 7.09
N GLU A 117 -9.99 8.81 8.27
CA GLU A 117 -10.06 7.39 8.60
C GLU A 117 -11.50 6.86 8.51
N GLN A 118 -12.48 7.75 8.71
CA GLN A 118 -13.90 7.46 8.71
C GLN A 118 -14.69 8.70 8.28
N CYS A 119 -15.82 8.50 7.60
CA CYS A 119 -16.69 9.61 7.20
C CYS A 119 -17.51 10.14 8.38
N GLN A 120 -17.85 11.42 8.30
CA GLN A 120 -18.71 12.12 9.28
C GLN A 120 -20.14 12.21 8.72
N PRO A 121 -21.19 12.17 9.56
CA PRO A 121 -22.56 12.42 9.11
C PRO A 121 -22.70 13.81 8.48
N CYS A 122 -23.54 13.95 7.45
CA CYS A 122 -23.82 15.27 6.87
C CYS A 122 -24.36 16.24 7.94
N PRO A 123 -23.88 17.49 7.95
CA PRO A 123 -24.43 18.53 8.80
C PRO A 123 -25.87 18.84 8.36
N GLY A 124 -26.70 19.24 9.33
CA GLY A 124 -28.10 19.57 9.06
C GLY A 124 -28.25 20.70 8.04
N GLY A 125 -29.21 20.57 7.13
CA GLY A 125 -29.48 21.55 6.07
C GLY A 125 -28.64 21.40 4.80
N GLN A 126 -27.79 20.37 4.73
CA GLN A 126 -27.01 20.00 3.54
C GLN A 126 -27.30 18.55 3.13
N TYR A 127 -27.16 18.26 1.84
CA TYR A 127 -27.13 16.90 1.32
C TYR A 127 -25.72 16.60 0.82
N CYS A 128 -25.16 15.45 1.20
CA CYS A 128 -23.88 14.98 0.69
C CYS A 128 -24.10 13.75 -0.19
N VAL A 129 -23.56 13.84 -1.40
CA VAL A 129 -23.53 12.78 -2.40
C VAL A 129 -22.14 12.14 -2.44
N SER A 130 -22.05 10.92 -2.96
CA SER A 130 -20.84 10.10 -2.85
C SER A 130 -19.63 10.75 -3.54
N GLY A 131 -18.61 11.10 -2.76
CA GLY A 131 -17.34 11.62 -3.29
C GLY A 131 -17.34 13.10 -3.68
N GLU A 132 -18.39 13.87 -3.35
CA GLU A 132 -18.47 15.32 -3.63
C GLU A 132 -18.56 16.15 -2.35
N GLU A 133 -18.33 17.46 -2.47
CA GLU A 133 -18.50 18.39 -1.34
C GLU A 133 -19.99 18.53 -0.96
N PRO A 134 -20.31 18.77 0.33
CA PRO A 134 -21.69 18.96 0.77
C PRO A 134 -22.38 20.12 0.04
N ALA A 135 -23.59 19.88 -0.47
CA ALA A 135 -24.40 20.87 -1.15
C ALA A 135 -25.60 21.28 -0.29
N PRO A 136 -26.06 22.54 -0.35
CA PRO A 136 -27.26 22.98 0.36
C PRO A 136 -28.50 22.24 -0.16
N CYS A 137 -29.40 21.82 0.72
CA CYS A 137 -30.65 21.16 0.30
C CYS A 137 -31.40 22.04 -0.72
N PRO A 138 -31.89 21.47 -1.84
CA PRO A 138 -32.73 22.22 -2.76
C PRO A 138 -33.94 22.76 -1.97
N GLN A 139 -34.18 24.07 -2.05
CA GLN A 139 -35.44 24.63 -1.56
C GLN A 139 -36.55 23.97 -2.38
N GLY A 140 -37.47 23.28 -1.69
CA GLY A 140 -38.58 22.60 -2.35
C GLY A 140 -39.44 23.59 -3.12
N GLU A 141 -39.74 23.24 -4.37
CA GLU A 141 -40.82 23.83 -5.17
C GLU A 141 -42.18 23.29 -4.71
#